data_AF-A0A7S1X8K4-F1
#
_entry.id   AF-A0A7S1X8K4-F1
#
_cell.length_a   1.000
_cell.length_b   1.000
_cell.length_c   1.000
_cell.angle_alpha   90.00
_cell.angle_beta   90.00
_cell.angle_gamma   90.00
#
_symmetry.space_group_name_H-M   'P 1'
#
loop_
_entity.id
_entity.type
_entity.pdbx_description
1 polymer ?
#
loop_
_entity_poly.entity_id
_entity_poly.type
_entity_poly.pdbx_seq_one_letter_code
_entity_poly.pdbx_strand_id
1 'polypeptide(L)'
;MPELEALARSCCPYEIKGGIESKTGKINILLQAFVSKPRLESFSLIADLMYVSANAGRIARALHEICLKRGWSGMAETTLQFCKCFELQLWPHQHPLRQFAGLLSPELLYKMEDRGLWMESLVDMSATDIGAWLRHPAAGGKIRDAIDSFPSLGLEAHLQPITRTVLRVQLLIKSEFRWKDRNH
;
A
#
# COMPACT_ATOMS: atom_id res chain seq x y z
N MET A 1 3.13 -28.14 -9.85
CA MET A 1 3.07 -27.35 -11.11
C MET A 1 4.27 -26.41 -11.07
N PRO A 2 5.29 -26.58 -11.93
CA PRO A 2 6.59 -25.93 -11.76
C PRO A 2 6.53 -24.41 -11.66
N GLU A 3 5.71 -23.76 -12.49
CA GLU A 3 5.55 -22.30 -12.49
C GLU A 3 4.86 -21.78 -11.21
N LEU A 4 3.83 -22.47 -10.71
CA LEU A 4 3.14 -22.09 -9.48
C LEU A 4 4.05 -22.19 -8.25
N GLU A 5 4.90 -23.22 -8.21
CA GLU A 5 5.92 -23.38 -7.16
C GLU A 5 7.01 -22.31 -7.26
N ALA A 6 7.38 -21.89 -8.47
CA ALA A 6 8.31 -20.78 -8.66
C ALA A 6 7.71 -19.47 -8.12
N LEU A 7 6.45 -19.16 -8.45
CA LEU A 7 5.74 -17.97 -7.93
C LEU A 7 5.65 -17.97 -6.40
N ALA A 8 5.38 -19.14 -5.81
CA ALA A 8 5.32 -19.30 -4.36
C ALA A 8 6.65 -18.93 -3.67
N ARG A 9 7.78 -19.19 -4.31
CA ARG A 9 9.12 -18.93 -3.77
C ARG A 9 9.61 -17.51 -4.03
N SER A 10 9.30 -16.94 -5.19
CA SER A 10 9.90 -15.68 -5.63
C SER A 10 9.00 -14.45 -5.48
N CYS A 11 7.67 -14.62 -5.39
CA CYS A 11 6.73 -13.51 -5.49
C CYS A 11 5.76 -13.39 -4.32
N CYS A 12 5.80 -14.33 -3.37
CA CYS A 12 4.88 -14.39 -2.24
C CYS A 12 5.58 -13.97 -0.95
N PRO A 13 5.43 -12.71 -0.48
CA PRO A 13 6.02 -12.27 0.78
C PRO A 13 5.34 -12.86 2.02
N TYR A 14 4.13 -13.40 1.89
CA TYR A 14 3.36 -13.99 2.99
C TYR A 14 3.25 -15.52 2.87
N GLU A 15 3.16 -16.17 4.03
CA GLU A 15 3.05 -17.62 4.13
C GLU A 15 1.77 -18.17 3.43
N ILE A 16 1.96 -19.22 2.63
CA ILE A 16 0.87 -19.86 1.88
C ILE A 16 0.28 -20.99 2.74
N LYS A 17 -0.71 -20.64 3.56
CA LYS A 17 -1.44 -21.63 4.37
C LYS A 17 -2.23 -22.61 3.48
N GLY A 18 -2.15 -23.90 3.80
CA GLY A 18 -2.85 -24.98 3.08
C GLY A 18 -2.02 -25.67 1.98
N GLY A 19 -0.79 -25.21 1.72
CA GLY A 19 0.12 -25.84 0.77
C GLY A 19 -0.21 -25.55 -0.70
N ILE A 20 0.82 -25.61 -1.56
CA ILE A 20 0.78 -25.19 -2.97
C ILE A 20 -0.20 -26.03 -3.81
N GLU A 21 -0.42 -27.29 -3.42
CA GLU A 21 -1.28 -28.22 -4.17
C GLU A 21 -2.77 -28.04 -3.87
N SER A 22 -3.14 -27.30 -2.83
CA SER A 22 -4.53 -27.05 -2.50
C SER A 22 -5.14 -25.94 -3.37
N LYS A 23 -6.46 -26.02 -3.63
CA LYS A 23 -7.19 -24.94 -4.32
C LYS A 23 -7.01 -23.59 -3.60
N THR A 24 -7.05 -23.60 -2.27
CA THR A 24 -6.85 -22.41 -1.44
C THR A 24 -5.43 -21.87 -1.56
N GLY A 25 -4.43 -22.74 -1.56
CA GLY A 25 -3.02 -22.36 -1.74
C GLY A 25 -2.77 -21.74 -3.11
N LYS A 26 -3.33 -22.32 -4.18
CA LYS A 26 -3.29 -21.73 -5.53
C LYS A 26 -3.89 -20.31 -5.54
N ILE A 27 -5.08 -20.11 -4.98
CA ILE A 27 -5.71 -18.78 -4.93
C ILE A 27 -4.85 -17.79 -4.13
N ASN A 28 -4.28 -18.21 -3.00
CA ASN A 28 -3.39 -17.39 -2.20
C ASN A 28 -2.16 -16.95 -3.02
N ILE A 29 -1.47 -17.89 -3.69
CA ILE A 29 -0.33 -17.59 -4.56
C ILE A 29 -0.72 -16.59 -5.64
N LEU A 30 -1.88 -16.79 -6.29
CA LEU A 30 -2.35 -15.89 -7.35
C LEU A 30 -2.70 -14.50 -6.82
N LEU A 31 -3.27 -14.37 -5.61
CA LEU A 31 -3.50 -13.07 -4.97
C LEU A 31 -2.18 -12.34 -4.69
N GLN A 32 -1.17 -13.06 -4.20
CA GLN A 32 0.14 -12.44 -3.95
C GLN A 32 0.85 -12.10 -5.27
N ALA A 33 0.78 -12.97 -6.28
CA ALA A 33 1.30 -12.70 -7.61
C ALA A 33 0.61 -11.49 -8.26
N PHE A 34 -0.70 -11.31 -8.05
CA PHE A 34 -1.42 -10.14 -8.55
C PHE A 34 -0.82 -8.82 -8.05
N VAL A 35 -0.39 -8.76 -6.79
CA VAL A 35 0.25 -7.58 -6.20
C VAL A 35 1.70 -7.46 -6.65
N SER A 36 2.46 -8.56 -6.69
CA SER A 36 3.88 -8.58 -7.06
C SER A 36 4.15 -8.43 -8.56
N LYS A 37 3.14 -8.59 -9.42
CA LYS A 37 3.20 -8.44 -10.89
C LYS A 37 4.33 -9.22 -11.58
N PRO A 38 4.52 -10.52 -11.29
CA PRO A 38 5.50 -11.31 -12.01
C PRO A 38 5.09 -11.51 -13.47
N ARG A 39 6.07 -11.81 -14.30
CA ARG A 39 5.82 -12.32 -15.65
C ARG A 39 5.36 -13.78 -15.55
N LEU A 40 4.23 -14.08 -16.17
CA LEU A 40 3.69 -15.43 -16.29
C LEU A 40 3.81 -15.92 -17.73
N GLU A 41 4.00 -17.22 -17.90
CA GLU A 41 4.15 -17.91 -19.19
C GLU A 41 2.98 -18.84 -19.47
N SER A 42 2.45 -19.56 -18.47
CA SER A 42 1.31 -20.45 -18.67
C SER A 42 0.00 -19.69 -18.89
N PHE A 43 -0.60 -19.88 -20.07
CA PHE A 43 -1.93 -19.34 -20.40
C PHE A 43 -3.00 -19.68 -19.36
N SER A 44 -2.96 -20.90 -18.80
CA SER A 44 -3.91 -21.32 -17.76
C SER A 44 -3.76 -20.51 -16.47
N LEU A 45 -2.52 -20.25 -16.03
CA LEU A 45 -2.27 -19.44 -14.83
C LEU A 45 -2.57 -17.96 -15.07
N ILE A 46 -2.32 -17.45 -16.28
CA ILE A 46 -2.72 -16.08 -16.67
C ILE A 46 -4.24 -15.92 -16.57
N ALA A 47 -5.01 -16.87 -17.11
CA ALA A 47 -6.47 -16.83 -17.04
C ALA A 47 -6.98 -16.89 -15.58
N ASP A 48 -6.40 -17.75 -14.75
CA ASP A 48 -6.75 -17.83 -13.33
C ASP A 48 -6.39 -16.55 -12.57
N LEU A 49 -5.21 -15.96 -12.85
CA LEU A 49 -4.80 -14.70 -12.24
C LEU A 49 -5.77 -13.56 -12.61
N MET A 50 -6.19 -13.48 -13.87
CA MET A 50 -7.16 -12.47 -14.32
C MET A 50 -8.51 -12.61 -13.60
N TYR A 51 -8.96 -13.85 -13.38
CA TYR A 51 -10.18 -14.08 -12.61
C TYR A 51 -10.00 -13.64 -11.15
N VAL A 52 -8.90 -14.02 -10.50
CA VAL A 52 -8.61 -13.64 -9.11
C VAL A 52 -8.50 -12.11 -8.96
N SER A 53 -7.77 -11.43 -9.84
CA SER A 53 -7.54 -9.99 -9.77
C SER A 53 -8.81 -9.18 -9.96
N ALA A 54 -9.70 -9.57 -10.87
CA ALA A 54 -11.00 -8.93 -11.08
C ALA A 54 -11.91 -9.00 -9.82
N ASN A 55 -11.63 -9.94 -8.92
CA ASN A 55 -12.42 -10.21 -7.73
C ASN A 55 -11.78 -9.73 -6.42
N ALA A 56 -10.46 -9.61 -6.36
CA ALA A 56 -9.71 -9.36 -5.12
C ALA A 56 -10.18 -8.09 -4.39
N GLY A 57 -10.29 -6.97 -5.12
CA GLY A 57 -10.70 -5.68 -4.54
C GLY A 57 -12.10 -5.71 -3.91
N ARG A 58 -13.10 -6.26 -4.62
CA ARG A 58 -14.49 -6.33 -4.12
C ARG A 58 -14.63 -7.26 -2.91
N ILE A 59 -13.89 -8.37 -2.90
CA ILE A 59 -13.88 -9.30 -1.76
C ILE A 59 -13.22 -8.63 -0.55
N ALA A 60 -12.07 -7.96 -0.72
CA ALA A 60 -11.40 -7.27 0.36
C ALA A 60 -12.27 -6.15 0.96
N ARG A 61 -12.94 -5.35 0.12
CA ARG A 61 -13.89 -4.32 0.58
C ARG A 61 -15.06 -4.91 1.36
N ALA A 62 -15.64 -6.02 0.89
CA ALA A 62 -16.71 -6.70 1.62
C ALA A 62 -16.26 -7.17 3.00
N LEU A 63 -15.04 -7.74 3.11
CA LEU A 63 -14.45 -8.13 4.40
C LEU A 63 -14.23 -6.92 5.32
N HIS A 64 -13.74 -5.80 4.76
CA HIS A 64 -13.53 -4.56 5.50
C HIS A 64 -14.84 -4.00 6.09
N GLU A 65 -15.88 -3.92 5.27
CA GLU A 65 -17.22 -3.47 5.68
C GLU A 65 -17.81 -4.36 6.79
N ILE A 66 -17.62 -5.68 6.71
CA ILE A 66 -18.05 -6.60 7.78
C ILE A 66 -17.30 -6.30 9.08
N CYS A 67 -15.98 -6.09 9.02
CA CYS A 67 -15.15 -5.81 10.20
C CYS A 67 -15.53 -4.46 10.84
N LEU A 68 -15.77 -3.43 10.03
CA LEU A 68 -16.23 -2.11 10.49
C LEU A 68 -17.60 -2.21 11.18
N LYS A 69 -18.58 -2.86 10.55
CA LYS A 69 -19.93 -3.02 11.13
C LYS A 69 -19.95 -3.81 12.44
N ARG A 70 -18.99 -4.71 12.63
CA ARG A 70 -18.84 -5.49 13.87
C ARG A 70 -18.00 -4.79 14.94
N GLY A 71 -17.43 -3.62 14.65
CA GLY A 71 -16.56 -2.90 15.59
C GLY A 71 -15.21 -3.57 15.83
N TRP A 72 -14.74 -4.43 14.91
CA TRP A 72 -13.47 -5.13 15.04
C TRP A 72 -12.32 -4.27 14.53
N SER A 73 -11.91 -3.25 15.30
CA SER A 73 -10.95 -2.22 14.88
C SER A 73 -9.66 -2.79 14.26
N GLY A 74 -8.98 -3.73 14.92
CA GLY A 74 -7.72 -4.30 14.39
C GLY A 74 -7.91 -5.09 13.09
N MET A 75 -9.03 -5.80 12.94
CA MET A 75 -9.37 -6.50 11.69
C MET A 75 -9.80 -5.52 10.60
N ALA A 76 -10.50 -4.44 10.96
CA ALA A 76 -10.88 -3.39 10.03
C ALA A 76 -9.64 -2.69 9.45
N GLU A 77 -8.64 -2.42 10.28
CA GLU A 77 -7.35 -1.87 9.83
C GLU A 77 -6.63 -2.84 8.86
N THR A 78 -6.53 -4.11 9.24
CA THR A 78 -5.86 -5.14 8.41
C THR A 78 -6.56 -5.32 7.06
N THR A 79 -7.89 -5.39 7.06
CA THR A 79 -8.67 -5.52 5.82
C THR A 79 -8.60 -4.27 4.95
N LEU A 80 -8.51 -3.07 5.54
CA LEU A 80 -8.24 -1.83 4.80
C LEU A 80 -6.87 -1.85 4.12
N GLN A 81 -5.85 -2.38 4.80
CA GLN A 81 -4.53 -2.58 4.19
C GLN A 81 -4.62 -3.53 2.99
N PHE A 82 -5.43 -4.59 3.03
CA PHE A 82 -5.67 -5.45 1.86
C PHE A 82 -6.39 -4.71 0.73
N CYS A 83 -7.39 -3.89 1.02
CA CYS A 83 -8.02 -3.04 -0.01
C CYS A 83 -6.98 -2.17 -0.72
N LYS A 84 -6.19 -1.42 0.05
CA LYS A 84 -5.11 -0.57 -0.51
C LYS A 84 -4.10 -1.40 -1.29
N CYS A 85 -3.69 -2.54 -0.75
CA CYS A 85 -2.72 -3.43 -1.37
C CYS A 85 -3.19 -3.95 -2.74
N PHE A 86 -4.45 -4.39 -2.85
CA PHE A 86 -5.00 -4.90 -4.10
C PHE A 86 -5.32 -3.79 -5.11
N GLU A 87 -5.79 -2.64 -4.66
CA GLU A 87 -6.14 -1.51 -5.53
C GLU A 87 -4.90 -0.83 -6.11
N LEU A 88 -3.89 -0.59 -5.27
CA LEU A 88 -2.64 0.03 -5.68
C LEU A 88 -1.65 -0.99 -6.25
N GLN A 89 -1.90 -2.28 -6.04
CA GLN A 89 -0.95 -3.38 -6.26
C GLN A 89 0.42 -3.04 -5.65
N LEU A 90 0.39 -2.68 -4.37
CA LEU A 90 1.52 -2.17 -3.61
C LEU A 90 1.53 -2.85 -2.24
N TRP A 91 2.64 -3.49 -1.89
CA TRP A 91 2.77 -4.13 -0.58
C TRP A 91 2.95 -3.11 0.55
N PRO A 92 2.46 -3.39 1.77
CA PRO A 92 2.60 -2.47 2.91
C PRO A 92 4.04 -2.14 3.30
N HIS A 93 4.99 -3.03 3.00
CA HIS A 93 6.41 -2.85 3.29
C HIS A 93 7.18 -2.11 2.19
N GLN A 94 6.52 -1.74 1.09
CA GLN A 94 7.13 -1.00 0.00
C GLN A 94 6.92 0.51 0.17
N HIS A 95 7.77 1.31 -0.49
CA HIS A 95 7.73 2.76 -0.35
C HIS A 95 6.37 3.35 -0.79
N PRO A 96 5.69 4.16 0.05
CA PRO A 96 4.38 4.71 -0.27
C PRO A 96 4.36 5.55 -1.56
N LEU A 97 5.47 6.21 -1.91
CA LEU A 97 5.60 6.99 -3.15
C LEU A 97 5.51 6.14 -4.43
N ARG A 98 5.57 4.81 -4.35
CA ARG A 98 5.31 3.93 -5.51
C ARG A 98 3.90 4.11 -6.08
N GLN A 99 2.95 4.63 -5.30
CA GLN A 99 1.59 4.93 -5.79
C GLN A 99 1.56 6.04 -6.85
N PHE A 100 2.58 6.91 -6.89
CA PHE A 100 2.72 7.93 -7.93
C PHE A 100 3.35 7.33 -9.18
N ALA A 101 2.57 6.52 -9.90
CA ALA A 101 3.02 5.81 -11.09
C ALA A 101 3.68 6.78 -12.11
N GLY A 102 4.92 6.47 -12.50
CA GLY A 102 5.69 7.24 -13.48
C GLY A 102 6.30 8.54 -12.97
N LEU A 103 6.07 8.94 -11.71
CA LEU A 103 6.71 10.13 -11.14
C LEU A 103 8.17 9.88 -10.75
N LEU A 104 8.43 8.72 -10.15
CA LEU A 104 9.76 8.25 -9.72
C LEU A 104 10.11 6.95 -10.45
N SER A 105 11.38 6.79 -10.81
CA SER A 105 11.83 5.55 -11.46
C SER A 105 11.89 4.39 -10.45
N PRO A 106 11.69 3.14 -10.88
CA PRO A 106 11.83 1.97 -10.00
C PRO A 106 13.18 1.91 -9.30
N GLU A 107 14.27 2.24 -10.00
CA GLU A 107 15.64 2.23 -9.47
C GLU A 107 15.81 3.24 -8.32
N LEU A 108 15.21 4.42 -8.47
CA LEU A 108 15.23 5.45 -7.43
C LEU A 108 14.44 5.00 -6.19
N LEU A 109 13.27 4.40 -6.39
CA LEU A 109 12.45 3.86 -5.31
C LEU A 109 13.18 2.73 -4.57
N TYR A 110 13.80 1.79 -5.28
CA TYR A 110 14.61 0.74 -4.66
C TYR A 110 15.79 1.32 -3.88
N LYS A 111 16.45 2.35 -4.42
CA LYS A 111 17.55 3.03 -3.71
C LYS A 111 17.09 3.74 -2.44
N MET A 112 15.87 4.29 -2.43
CA MET A 112 15.28 4.88 -1.23
C MET A 112 14.98 3.82 -0.17
N GLU A 113 14.38 2.70 -0.57
CA GLU A 113 14.08 1.56 0.30
C GLU A 113 15.35 0.93 0.89
N ASP A 114 16.37 0.68 0.05
CA ASP A 114 17.67 0.12 0.45
C ASP A 114 18.42 1.02 1.45
N ARG A 115 18.28 2.34 1.31
CA ARG A 115 18.87 3.32 2.24
C ARG A 115 18.01 3.63 3.46
N GLY A 116 16.87 2.96 3.61
CA GLY A 116 15.93 3.20 4.71
C GLY A 116 15.35 4.62 4.73
N LEU A 117 15.24 5.27 3.56
CA LEU A 117 14.74 6.63 3.44
C LEU A 117 13.22 6.60 3.28
N TRP A 118 12.50 6.57 4.40
CA TRP A 118 11.03 6.46 4.48
C TRP A 118 10.34 7.81 4.70
N MET A 119 9.01 7.82 4.58
CA MET A 119 8.19 9.04 4.65
C MET A 119 8.44 9.84 5.93
N GLU A 120 8.59 9.17 7.07
CA GLU A 120 8.81 9.76 8.39
C GLU A 120 10.08 10.62 8.44
N SER A 121 11.13 10.20 7.72
CA SER A 121 12.38 10.97 7.62
C SER A 121 12.30 12.04 6.53
N LEU A 122 11.59 11.74 5.45
CA LEU A 122 11.53 12.57 4.24
C LEU A 122 10.73 13.86 4.40
N VAL A 123 9.71 13.87 5.26
CA VAL A 123 8.81 15.03 5.47
C VAL A 123 9.59 16.28 5.89
N ASP A 124 10.59 16.12 6.75
CA ASP A 124 11.39 17.22 7.31
C ASP A 124 12.61 17.59 6.46
N MET A 125 12.93 16.82 5.42
CA MET A 125 14.10 17.05 4.57
C MET A 125 13.82 18.04 3.44
N SER A 126 14.82 18.88 3.14
CA SER A 126 14.79 19.72 1.94
C SER A 126 15.09 18.90 0.68
N ALA A 127 14.69 19.40 -0.49
CA ALA A 127 15.03 18.76 -1.77
C ALA A 127 16.55 18.57 -1.95
N THR A 128 17.35 19.53 -1.47
CA THR A 128 18.81 19.47 -1.51
C THR A 128 19.34 18.33 -0.64
N ASP A 129 18.83 18.19 0.58
CA ASP A 129 19.24 17.14 1.52
C ASP A 129 18.87 15.75 1.01
N ILE A 130 17.66 15.59 0.45
CA ILE A 130 17.21 14.34 -0.17
C ILE A 130 18.15 13.95 -1.32
N GLY A 131 18.46 14.92 -2.20
CA GLY A 131 19.37 14.72 -3.32
C GLY A 131 20.80 14.36 -2.88
N ALA A 132 21.31 15.01 -1.84
CA ALA A 132 22.62 14.71 -1.26
C ALA A 132 22.65 13.32 -0.61
N TRP A 133 21.63 12.99 0.19
CA TRP A 133 21.50 11.69 0.86
C TRP A 133 21.48 10.53 -0.13
N LEU A 134 20.76 10.68 -1.24
CA LEU A 134 20.69 9.70 -2.31
C LEU A 134 21.90 9.75 -3.26
N ARG A 135 22.84 10.69 -3.09
CA ARG A 135 23.92 10.98 -4.05
C ARG A 135 23.37 11.14 -5.47
N HIS A 136 22.22 11.81 -5.59
CA HIS A 136 21.52 12.08 -6.83
C HIS A 136 20.78 13.44 -6.73
N PRO A 137 21.50 14.57 -6.84
CA PRO A 137 20.93 15.91 -6.64
C PRO A 137 19.68 16.19 -7.49
N ALA A 138 19.70 15.78 -8.77
CA ALA A 138 18.57 15.98 -9.69
C ALA A 138 17.28 15.23 -9.30
N ALA A 139 17.33 14.22 -8.43
CA ALA A 139 16.16 13.49 -7.96
C ALA A 139 15.45 14.19 -6.80
N GLY A 140 16.17 15.02 -6.03
CA GLY A 140 15.66 15.62 -4.78
C GLY A 140 14.40 16.45 -4.98
N GLY A 141 14.36 17.29 -6.03
CA GLY A 141 13.19 18.11 -6.34
C GLY A 141 11.95 17.28 -6.69
N LYS A 142 12.12 16.21 -7.48
CA LYS A 142 11.00 15.31 -7.85
C LYS A 142 10.46 14.55 -6.64
N ILE A 143 11.35 14.08 -5.76
CA ILE A 143 10.95 13.38 -4.54
C ILE A 143 10.23 14.34 -3.60
N ARG A 144 10.76 15.56 -3.39
CA ARG A 144 10.10 16.59 -2.57
C ARG A 144 8.71 16.92 -3.10
N ASP A 145 8.58 17.10 -4.41
CA ASP A 145 7.30 17.37 -5.05
C ASP A 145 6.30 16.21 -4.87
N ALA A 146 6.78 14.96 -4.85
CA ALA A 146 5.97 13.78 -4.56
C ALA A 146 5.52 13.74 -3.08
N ILE A 147 6.42 14.04 -2.14
CA ILE A 147 6.12 14.12 -0.70
C ILE A 147 5.10 15.22 -0.42
N ASP A 148 5.30 16.41 -0.99
CA ASP A 148 4.39 17.54 -0.85
C ASP A 148 2.98 17.22 -1.35
N SER A 149 2.86 16.31 -2.33
CA SER A 149 1.59 15.90 -2.90
C SER A 149 1.02 14.64 -2.26
N PHE A 150 1.71 14.04 -1.30
CA PHE A 150 1.25 12.84 -0.63
C PHE A 150 0.16 13.19 0.39
N PRO A 151 -1.03 12.59 0.33
CA PRO A 151 -2.12 12.92 1.24
C PRO A 151 -1.73 12.78 2.71
N SER A 152 -1.70 13.90 3.43
CA SER A 152 -1.45 14.00 4.86
C SER A 152 -2.51 14.90 5.51
N LEU A 153 -2.87 14.58 6.76
CA LEU A 153 -3.89 15.31 7.50
C LEU A 153 -3.34 15.71 8.87
N GLY A 154 -3.44 16.99 9.19
CA GLY A 154 -3.29 17.51 10.54
C GLY A 154 -4.59 17.30 11.30
N LEU A 155 -4.52 16.66 12.47
CA LEU A 155 -5.67 16.36 13.33
C LEU A 155 -5.53 17.04 14.68
N GLU A 156 -6.50 17.87 15.05
CA GLU A 156 -6.61 18.45 16.39
C GLU A 156 -7.94 18.00 17.02
N ALA A 157 -7.91 17.43 18.22
CA ALA A 157 -9.10 16.95 18.92
C ALA A 157 -9.36 17.76 20.19
N HIS A 158 -10.57 18.31 20.30
CA HIS A 158 -11.05 18.97 21.50
C HIS A 158 -12.16 18.12 22.16
N LEU A 159 -11.94 17.76 23.42
CA LEU A 159 -12.79 16.84 24.18
C LEU A 159 -13.63 17.63 25.17
N GLN A 160 -14.95 17.46 25.13
CA GLN A 160 -15.90 18.14 26.00
C GLN A 160 -16.85 17.13 26.65
N PRO A 161 -16.69 16.83 27.96
CA PRO A 161 -17.64 16.00 28.69
C PRO A 161 -19.02 16.68 28.72
N ILE A 162 -20.05 15.96 28.30
CA ILE A 162 -21.44 16.44 28.36
C ILE A 162 -22.13 15.84 29.60
N THR A 163 -21.91 14.55 29.83
CA THR A 163 -22.36 13.83 31.03
C THR A 163 -21.25 12.87 31.47
N ARG A 164 -21.50 12.08 32.54
CA ARG A 164 -20.57 11.04 32.99
C ARG A 164 -20.32 9.93 31.96
N THR A 165 -21.23 9.73 31.01
CA THR A 165 -21.18 8.66 30.01
C THR A 165 -21.11 9.16 28.57
N VAL A 166 -21.23 10.47 28.35
CA VAL A 166 -21.24 11.08 27.02
C VAL A 166 -20.12 12.10 26.90
N LEU A 167 -19.20 11.83 25.99
CA LEU A 167 -18.10 12.71 25.61
C LEU A 167 -18.36 13.26 24.20
N ARG A 168 -18.37 14.59 24.05
CA ARG A 168 -18.34 15.23 22.75
C ARG A 168 -16.88 15.35 22.29
N VAL A 169 -16.59 14.85 21.11
CA VAL A 169 -15.29 14.99 20.45
C VAL A 169 -15.46 15.94 19.27
N GLN A 170 -14.82 17.10 19.32
CA GLN A 170 -14.71 18.02 18.19
C GLN A 170 -13.36 17.77 17.52
N LEU A 171 -13.38 17.27 16.29
CA LEU A 171 -12.17 16.99 15.52
C LEU A 171 -12.03 18.07 14.43
N LEU A 172 -10.91 18.79 14.46
CA LEU A 172 -10.50 19.70 13.40
C LEU A 172 -9.53 18.95 12.48
N ILE A 173 -9.90 18.82 11.21
CA ILE A 173 -9.12 18.13 10.18
C ILE A 173 -8.61 19.18 9.21
N LYS A 174 -7.28 19.26 9.04
CA LYS A 174 -6.62 20.15 8.08
C LYS A 174 -5.89 19.29 7.05
N SER A 175 -6.04 19.61 5.77
CA SER A 175 -5.20 19.02 4.72
C SER A 175 -3.80 19.61 4.78
N GLU A 176 -2.77 18.76 4.85
CA GLU A 176 -1.36 19.18 4.95
C GLU A 176 -0.55 18.76 3.73
N PHE A 177 -1.20 18.73 2.56
CA PHE A 177 -0.59 18.35 1.29
C PHE A 177 -1.07 19.26 0.15
N ARG A 178 -0.32 19.26 -0.93
CA ARG A 178 -0.63 19.97 -2.17
C ARG A 178 -1.46 19.08 -3.09
N TRP A 179 -2.68 19.53 -3.36
CA TRP A 179 -3.55 18.85 -4.32
C TRP A 179 -2.96 18.88 -5.74
N LYS A 180 -3.11 17.75 -6.45
CA LYS A 180 -2.79 17.60 -7.87
C LYS A 180 -3.80 16.69 -8.53
N ASP A 181 -4.58 17.22 -9.48
CA ASP A 181 -5.69 16.51 -10.15
C ASP A 181 -5.29 15.20 -10.83
N ARG A 182 -4.02 15.07 -11.26
CA ARG A 182 -3.54 13.84 -11.87
C ARG A 182 -3.43 12.68 -10.87
N ASN A 183 -3.29 12.99 -9.58
CA ASN A 183 -2.92 12.03 -8.55
C ASN A 183 -4.03 11.79 -7.50
N HIS A 184 -5.05 12.66 -7.45
CA HIS A 184 -6.12 12.65 -6.44
C HIS A 184 -7.48 12.69 -7.14
#